data_AF-A0A9E3I6G2-F1
#
_entry.id   AF-A0A9E3I6G2-F1
#
_cell.length_a   1.000
_cell.length_b   1.000
_cell.length_c   1.000
_cell.angle_alpha   90.00
_cell.angle_beta   90.00
_cell.angle_gamma   90.00
#
_symmetry.space_group_name_H-M   'P 1'
#
loop_
_entity.id
_entity.type
_entity.pdbx_description
1 polymer ?
#
loop_
_entity_poly.entity_id
_entity_poly.type
_entity_poly.pdbx_seq_one_letter_code
_entity_poly.pdbx_strand_id
1 'polypeptide(L)'
;MHTASQWQPPDMTRARAGYSTTGSYVDVAAPGGDSVDQNGDGFVDGVLQQTFGKNPKDWGYWFYQGTSMSAPHVSGVAALLISTGVTDPDDVREALEATAQDLGTPGWDAEYGWGFIDAYAALNYFNIPCDFNFDGVVNFKDLRILVSFWLANELSVDIAPDGGDGIINFLDFAKCSESWNQ
;
A
#
# COMPACT_ATOMS: atom_id res chain seq x y z
N MET A 1 7.45 -13.82 1.13
CA MET A 1 8.57 -13.51 0.20
C MET A 1 7.99 -12.74 -0.97
N HIS A 2 8.72 -11.82 -1.61
CA HIS A 2 8.14 -10.90 -2.61
C HIS A 2 8.54 -11.25 -4.05
N THR A 3 7.59 -11.07 -4.98
CA THR A 3 7.84 -11.18 -6.42
C THR A 3 8.29 -9.84 -7.00
N ALA A 4 9.21 -9.90 -7.96
CA ALA A 4 9.56 -8.74 -8.78
C ALA A 4 8.64 -8.62 -9.99
N SER A 5 8.14 -7.41 -10.20
CA SER A 5 7.38 -7.03 -11.40
C SER A 5 8.07 -5.88 -12.12
N GLN A 6 7.80 -5.79 -13.42
CA GLN A 6 8.36 -4.80 -14.32
C GLN A 6 7.24 -4.18 -15.17
N TRP A 7 7.51 -2.96 -15.63
CA TRP A 7 6.66 -2.26 -16.59
C TRP A 7 6.86 -2.84 -17.98
N GLN A 8 5.77 -3.11 -18.72
CA GLN A 8 5.84 -3.45 -20.14
C GLN A 8 5.07 -2.43 -21.00
N PRO A 9 5.70 -1.82 -22.02
CA PRO A 9 5.00 -1.05 -23.05
C PRO A 9 4.43 -1.97 -24.15
N PRO A 10 3.43 -1.53 -24.96
CA PRO A 10 2.80 -0.20 -25.00
C PRO A 10 1.55 -0.05 -24.11
N ASP A 11 1.12 -1.13 -23.46
CA ASP A 11 -0.13 -1.17 -22.70
C ASP A 11 0.03 -0.90 -21.20
N MET A 12 1.26 -0.55 -20.77
CA MET A 12 1.51 -0.17 -19.38
C MET A 12 1.11 -1.32 -18.42
N THR A 13 1.28 -2.57 -18.86
CA THR A 13 0.94 -3.72 -18.03
C THR A 13 2.07 -4.05 -17.07
N ARG A 14 1.69 -4.40 -15.84
CA ARG A 14 2.61 -4.89 -14.80
C ARG A 14 2.75 -6.40 -15.04
N ALA A 15 3.95 -6.84 -15.40
CA ALA A 15 4.25 -8.25 -15.62
C ALA A 15 5.31 -8.73 -14.64
N ARG A 16 5.32 -10.01 -14.29
CA ARG A 16 6.39 -10.60 -13.49
C ARG A 16 7.70 -10.50 -14.25
N ALA A 17 8.75 -10.07 -13.57
CA ALA A 17 10.08 -10.06 -14.14
C ALA A 17 10.59 -11.50 -14.35
N GLY A 18 11.22 -11.78 -15.49
CA GLY A 18 11.63 -13.14 -15.88
C GLY A 18 12.60 -13.82 -14.91
N TYR A 19 13.31 -13.05 -14.09
CA TYR A 19 14.22 -13.55 -13.05
C TYR A 19 13.51 -13.87 -11.71
N SER A 20 12.25 -13.45 -11.52
CA SER A 20 11.53 -13.65 -10.26
C SER A 20 11.09 -15.10 -10.11
N THR A 21 11.36 -15.70 -8.95
CA THR A 21 10.86 -17.04 -8.61
C THR A 21 9.37 -17.02 -8.28
N THR A 22 8.72 -18.18 -8.38
CA THR A 22 7.28 -18.36 -8.09
C THR A 22 7.06 -19.46 -7.05
N GLY A 23 5.91 -19.44 -6.38
CA GLY A 23 5.50 -20.49 -5.46
C GLY A 23 4.54 -20.02 -4.36
N SER A 24 4.15 -20.95 -3.49
CA SER A 24 3.20 -20.71 -2.38
C SER A 24 3.70 -19.79 -1.27
N TYR A 25 4.92 -19.27 -1.41
CA TYR A 25 5.58 -18.37 -0.45
C TYR A 25 5.60 -16.91 -0.92
N VAL A 26 5.03 -16.64 -2.11
CA VAL A 26 4.90 -15.29 -2.65
C VAL A 26 3.68 -14.63 -2.01
N ASP A 27 3.88 -13.49 -1.36
CA ASP A 27 2.80 -12.76 -0.68
C ASP A 27 2.28 -11.62 -1.57
N VAL A 28 3.20 -10.80 -2.10
CA VAL A 28 2.90 -9.64 -2.97
C VAL A 28 4.03 -9.40 -3.96
N ALA A 29 3.73 -8.65 -5.01
CA ALA A 29 4.67 -8.16 -6.02
C ALA A 29 4.94 -6.65 -5.90
N ALA A 30 6.13 -6.22 -6.27
CA ALA A 30 6.52 -4.80 -6.30
C ALA A 30 7.54 -4.53 -7.41
N PRO A 31 7.84 -3.25 -7.75
CA PRO A 31 8.81 -2.91 -8.78
C PRO A 31 10.18 -3.54 -8.51
N GLY A 32 10.63 -4.41 -9.40
CA GLY A 32 11.96 -5.02 -9.35
C GLY A 32 12.91 -4.53 -10.42
N GLY A 33 12.39 -3.87 -11.47
CA GLY A 33 13.15 -3.37 -12.62
C GLY A 33 13.45 -4.44 -13.68
N ASP A 34 13.89 -3.97 -14.85
CA ASP A 34 14.40 -4.78 -15.96
C ASP A 34 15.79 -4.24 -16.40
N SER A 35 16.56 -5.10 -17.04
CA SER A 35 17.83 -4.81 -17.69
C SER A 35 17.68 -4.43 -19.16
N VAL A 36 16.45 -4.49 -19.69
CA VAL A 36 16.09 -4.07 -21.04
C VAL A 36 15.52 -2.65 -21.00
N ASP A 37 15.86 -1.85 -22.02
CA ASP A 37 15.18 -0.59 -22.34
C ASP A 37 13.96 -0.94 -23.21
N GLN A 38 12.79 -1.12 -22.60
CA GLN A 38 11.58 -1.48 -23.33
C GLN A 38 10.88 -0.25 -23.91
N ASN A 39 11.10 0.93 -23.33
CA ASN A 39 10.42 2.17 -23.71
C ASN A 39 11.17 2.99 -24.79
N GLY A 40 12.43 2.64 -25.06
CA GLY A 40 13.30 3.25 -26.07
C GLY A 40 13.84 4.63 -25.70
N ASP A 41 13.89 4.99 -24.41
CA ASP A 41 14.36 6.29 -23.93
C ASP A 41 15.89 6.38 -23.80
N GLY A 42 16.60 5.28 -24.03
CA GLY A 42 18.06 5.18 -23.94
C GLY A 42 18.57 4.75 -22.57
N PHE A 43 17.68 4.45 -21.61
CA PHE A 43 17.99 3.90 -20.30
C PHE A 43 17.29 2.55 -20.10
N VAL A 44 17.91 1.66 -19.33
CA VAL A 44 17.25 0.40 -18.96
C VAL A 44 16.15 0.66 -17.94
N ASP A 45 15.07 -0.13 -17.98
CA ASP A 45 13.92 0.00 -17.07
C ASP A 45 14.20 -0.54 -15.65
N GLY A 46 15.39 -0.29 -15.12
CA GLY A 46 15.81 -0.75 -13.80
C GLY A 46 15.27 0.13 -12.67
N VAL A 47 15.44 -0.34 -11.43
CA VAL A 47 15.27 0.52 -10.25
C VAL A 47 16.53 1.38 -10.09
N LEU A 48 16.40 2.69 -10.24
CA LEU A 48 17.50 3.63 -10.04
C LEU A 48 17.82 3.75 -8.55
N GLN A 49 19.10 3.60 -8.21
CA GLN A 49 19.54 3.64 -6.82
C GLN A 49 20.95 4.20 -6.69
N GLN A 50 21.19 4.89 -5.57
CA GLN A 50 22.50 5.41 -5.24
C GLN A 50 23.35 4.31 -4.60
N THR A 51 24.35 3.83 -5.32
CA THR A 51 25.13 2.64 -4.93
C THR A 51 26.49 2.63 -5.62
N PHE A 52 27.26 1.56 -5.38
CA PHE A 52 28.50 1.29 -6.09
C PHE A 52 28.21 0.55 -7.41
N GLY A 53 28.94 0.92 -8.45
CA GLY A 53 28.96 0.18 -9.72
C GLY A 53 29.71 -1.16 -9.59
N LYS A 54 30.02 -1.78 -10.74
CA LYS A 54 30.81 -3.04 -10.77
C LYS A 54 32.17 -2.91 -10.08
N ASN A 55 32.74 -1.71 -10.10
CA ASN A 55 33.94 -1.36 -9.35
C ASN A 55 33.50 -0.63 -8.06
N PRO A 56 33.88 -1.13 -6.87
CA PRO A 56 33.48 -0.55 -5.59
C PRO A 56 34.05 0.86 -5.32
N LYS A 57 34.88 1.39 -6.22
CA LYS A 57 35.31 2.80 -6.19
C LYS A 57 34.34 3.76 -6.90
N ASP A 58 33.41 3.22 -7.67
CA ASP A 58 32.54 4.00 -8.55
C ASP A 58 31.17 4.18 -7.88
N TRP A 59 31.10 5.13 -6.95
CA TRP A 59 29.86 5.54 -6.29
C TRP A 59 29.05 6.48 -7.18
N GLY A 60 27.75 6.19 -7.34
CA GLY A 60 26.88 7.00 -8.18
C GLY A 60 25.46 6.48 -8.23
N TYR A 61 24.70 6.92 -9.23
CA TYR A 61 23.37 6.39 -9.52
C TYR A 61 23.48 5.29 -10.57
N TRP A 62 22.91 4.13 -10.27
CA TRP A 62 22.96 2.96 -11.12
C TRP A 62 21.59 2.28 -11.16
N PHE A 63 21.20 1.81 -12.34
CA PHE A 63 20.02 0.98 -12.52
C PHE A 63 20.35 -0.48 -12.16
N TYR A 64 19.52 -1.07 -11.29
CA TYR A 64 19.59 -2.48 -10.92
C TYR A 64 18.24 -3.16 -11.11
N GLN A 65 18.27 -4.48 -11.28
CA GLN A 65 17.08 -5.32 -11.27
C GLN A 65 17.18 -6.42 -10.21
N GLY A 66 16.05 -6.85 -9.66
CA GLY A 66 16.00 -7.99 -8.77
C GLY A 66 14.83 -7.96 -7.79
N THR A 67 14.51 -9.11 -7.20
CA THR A 67 13.59 -9.19 -6.05
C THR A 67 14.13 -8.43 -4.83
N SER A 68 15.46 -8.32 -4.72
CA SER A 68 16.13 -7.44 -3.75
C SER A 68 15.76 -5.95 -3.93
N MET A 69 15.34 -5.53 -5.13
CA MET A 69 14.88 -4.17 -5.41
C MET A 69 13.38 -4.02 -5.22
N SER A 70 12.61 -5.10 -5.35
CA SER A 70 11.19 -5.15 -4.96
C SER A 70 11.00 -5.06 -3.44
N ALA A 71 11.83 -5.76 -2.67
CA ALA A 71 11.75 -5.78 -1.21
C ALA A 71 11.74 -4.38 -0.54
N PRO A 72 12.64 -3.43 -0.86
CA PRO A 72 12.63 -2.10 -0.23
C PRO A 72 11.40 -1.27 -0.60
N HIS A 73 10.75 -1.51 -1.74
CA HIS A 73 9.47 -0.86 -2.05
C HIS A 73 8.37 -1.34 -1.09
N VAL A 74 8.24 -2.65 -0.88
CA VAL A 74 7.28 -3.21 0.08
C VAL A 74 7.59 -2.74 1.50
N SER A 75 8.86 -2.81 1.92
CA SER A 75 9.30 -2.32 3.23
C SER A 75 9.02 -0.82 3.43
N GLY A 76 9.12 -0.02 2.36
CA GLY A 76 8.78 1.41 2.39
C GLY A 76 7.30 1.64 2.66
N VAL A 77 6.41 0.90 1.99
CA VAL A 77 4.96 0.98 2.25
C VAL A 77 4.62 0.50 3.66
N ALA A 78 5.21 -0.61 4.10
CA ALA A 78 5.07 -1.10 5.47
C ALA A 78 5.50 -0.05 6.51
N ALA A 79 6.61 0.65 6.27
CA ALA A 79 7.07 1.72 7.16
C ALA A 79 6.11 2.93 7.16
N LEU A 80 5.51 3.26 6.01
CA LEU A 80 4.49 4.30 5.94
C LEU A 80 3.23 3.91 6.73
N LEU A 81 2.75 2.67 6.62
CA LEU A 81 1.65 2.15 7.45
C LEU A 81 1.99 2.23 8.95
N ILE A 82 3.19 1.82 9.34
CA ILE A 82 3.63 1.94 10.74
C ILE A 82 3.63 3.40 11.20
N SER A 83 3.97 4.34 10.32
CA SER A 83 3.95 5.76 10.64
C SER A 83 2.55 6.34 10.87
N THR A 84 1.49 5.68 10.40
CA THR A 84 0.09 6.08 10.68
C THR A 84 -0.42 5.54 12.02
N GLY A 85 0.33 4.65 12.69
CA GLY A 85 -0.04 4.05 13.97
C GLY A 85 -0.37 2.57 13.91
N VAL A 86 -0.41 1.97 12.72
CA VAL A 86 -0.61 0.53 12.51
C VAL A 86 0.67 -0.21 12.89
N THR A 87 0.75 -0.74 14.11
CA THR A 87 2.00 -1.31 14.66
C THR A 87 2.00 -2.83 14.74
N ASP A 88 0.85 -3.48 14.60
CA ASP A 88 0.78 -4.94 14.53
C ASP A 88 1.30 -5.43 13.17
N PRO A 89 2.29 -6.34 13.13
CA PRO A 89 2.80 -6.88 11.87
C PRO A 89 1.76 -7.61 11.01
N ASP A 90 0.74 -8.22 11.62
CA ASP A 90 -0.31 -8.91 10.89
C ASP A 90 -1.28 -7.90 10.26
N ASP A 91 -1.60 -6.79 10.94
CA ASP A 91 -2.38 -5.68 10.37
C ASP A 91 -1.65 -5.02 9.18
N VAL A 92 -0.32 -4.85 9.30
CA VAL A 92 0.51 -4.31 8.20
C VAL A 92 0.50 -5.28 7.02
N ARG A 93 0.64 -6.59 7.26
CA ARG A 93 0.56 -7.60 6.21
C ARG A 93 -0.82 -7.57 5.55
N GLU A 94 -1.88 -7.56 6.34
CA GLU A 94 -3.25 -7.57 5.85
C GLU A 94 -3.52 -6.37 4.94
N ALA A 95 -3.16 -5.16 5.37
CA ALA A 95 -3.30 -3.97 4.54
C ALA A 95 -2.54 -4.10 3.21
N LEU A 96 -1.31 -4.62 3.22
CA LEU A 96 -0.53 -4.80 2.00
C LEU A 96 -1.12 -5.84 1.05
N GLU A 97 -1.67 -6.93 1.58
CA GLU A 97 -2.23 -8.04 0.81
C GLU A 97 -3.64 -7.71 0.29
N ALA A 98 -4.51 -7.21 1.14
CA ALA A 98 -5.90 -6.92 0.82
C ALA A 98 -6.06 -5.76 -0.17
N THR A 99 -5.11 -4.82 -0.20
CA THR A 99 -5.13 -3.68 -1.13
C THR A 99 -4.20 -3.83 -2.31
N ALA A 100 -3.54 -4.98 -2.46
CA ALA A 100 -2.73 -5.25 -3.63
C ALA A 100 -3.61 -5.24 -4.90
N GLN A 101 -3.10 -4.65 -5.98
CA GLN A 101 -3.73 -4.78 -7.28
C GLN A 101 -3.52 -6.20 -7.78
N ASP A 102 -4.60 -6.98 -7.80
CA ASP A 102 -4.61 -8.34 -8.33
C ASP A 102 -4.07 -8.37 -9.77
N LEU A 103 -3.12 -9.28 -10.01
CA LEU A 103 -2.49 -9.53 -11.30
C LEU A 103 -2.51 -11.03 -11.56
N GLY A 104 -2.76 -11.43 -12.81
CA GLY A 104 -2.78 -12.84 -13.17
C GLY A 104 -4.15 -13.48 -12.89
N THR A 105 -4.17 -14.53 -12.07
CA THR A 105 -5.41 -15.26 -11.76
C THR A 105 -6.11 -14.60 -10.57
N PRO A 106 -7.43 -14.34 -10.63
CA PRO A 106 -8.11 -13.64 -9.55
C PRO A 106 -7.89 -14.26 -8.17
N GLY A 107 -7.52 -13.42 -7.21
CA GLY A 107 -7.14 -13.80 -5.85
C GLY A 107 -5.65 -14.12 -5.72
N TRP A 108 -5.29 -14.89 -4.69
CA TRP A 108 -3.90 -15.29 -4.51
C TRP A 108 -3.45 -16.25 -5.62
N ASP A 109 -2.31 -15.97 -6.25
CA ASP A 109 -1.64 -16.90 -7.16
C ASP A 109 -0.13 -17.04 -6.89
N ALA A 110 0.46 -18.13 -7.39
CA ALA A 110 1.87 -18.44 -7.14
C ALA A 110 2.85 -17.51 -7.87
N GLU A 111 2.37 -16.69 -8.81
CA GLU A 111 3.18 -15.80 -9.63
C GLU A 111 3.30 -14.41 -8.98
N TYR A 112 2.19 -13.84 -8.54
CA TYR A 112 2.08 -12.47 -8.01
C TYR A 112 1.69 -12.41 -6.53
N GLY A 113 1.38 -13.54 -5.89
CA GLY A 113 0.79 -13.56 -4.56
C GLY A 113 -0.61 -12.96 -4.62
N TRP A 114 -0.90 -12.01 -3.74
CA TRP A 114 -2.12 -11.19 -3.77
C TRP A 114 -2.09 -10.07 -4.82
N GLY A 115 -0.97 -9.88 -5.52
CA GLY A 115 -0.85 -8.88 -6.59
C GLY A 115 0.21 -7.82 -6.31
N PHE A 116 0.14 -6.72 -7.07
CA PHE A 116 1.11 -5.64 -7.01
C PHE A 116 0.75 -4.61 -5.92
N ILE A 117 1.70 -4.26 -5.06
CA ILE A 117 1.47 -3.32 -3.95
C ILE A 117 0.90 -1.97 -4.40
N ASP A 118 -0.15 -1.51 -3.72
CA ASP A 118 -0.70 -0.16 -3.87
C ASP A 118 -0.52 0.60 -2.56
N ALA A 119 0.45 1.51 -2.53
CA ALA A 119 0.76 2.28 -1.33
C ALA A 119 -0.38 3.21 -0.89
N TYR A 120 -1.11 3.78 -1.85
CA TYR A 120 -2.22 4.67 -1.55
C TYR A 120 -3.39 3.90 -0.97
N ALA A 121 -3.76 2.78 -1.59
CA ALA A 121 -4.83 1.93 -1.09
C ALA A 121 -4.47 1.36 0.30
N ALA A 122 -3.25 0.87 0.48
CA ALA A 122 -2.78 0.35 1.78
C ALA A 122 -2.91 1.40 2.89
N LEU A 123 -2.45 2.63 2.65
CA LEU A 123 -2.54 3.73 3.62
C LEU A 123 -3.98 4.15 3.96
N ASN A 124 -4.94 3.81 3.10
CA ASN A 124 -6.36 4.06 3.36
C ASN A 124 -7.11 2.81 3.86
N TYR A 125 -6.44 1.67 4.02
CA TYR A 125 -7.09 0.41 4.44
C TYR A 125 -7.80 0.53 5.79
N PHE A 126 -7.11 1.11 6.78
CA PHE A 126 -7.67 1.40 8.11
C PHE A 126 -8.32 2.79 8.21
N ASN A 127 -8.34 3.56 7.12
CA ASN A 127 -8.99 4.87 7.09
C ASN A 127 -10.47 4.68 6.71
N ILE A 128 -11.17 3.86 7.48
CA ILE A 128 -12.60 3.64 7.32
C ILE A 128 -13.30 4.84 7.95
N PRO A 129 -14.10 5.61 7.19
CA PRO A 129 -14.84 6.72 7.76
C PRO A 129 -15.68 6.21 8.93
N CYS A 130 -15.47 6.79 10.11
CA CYS A 130 -16.14 6.42 11.37
C CYS A 130 -15.72 5.13 12.05
N ASP A 131 -14.60 4.55 11.66
CA ASP A 131 -13.88 3.63 12.53
C ASP A 131 -12.91 4.42 13.43
N PHE A 132 -13.46 5.02 14.48
CA PHE A 132 -12.67 5.87 15.38
C PHE A 132 -11.79 5.05 16.34
N ASN A 133 -12.02 3.73 16.42
CA ASN A 133 -11.24 2.84 17.24
C ASN A 133 -10.22 2.01 16.44
N PHE A 134 -10.24 2.16 15.11
CA PHE A 134 -9.37 1.50 14.15
C PHE A 134 -9.41 -0.03 14.26
N ASP A 135 -10.58 -0.62 14.58
CA ASP A 135 -10.77 -2.08 14.61
C ASP A 135 -11.27 -2.67 13.29
N GLY A 136 -11.28 -1.86 12.22
CA GLY A 136 -11.70 -2.24 10.88
C GLY A 136 -13.22 -2.34 10.71
N VAL A 137 -14.02 -2.04 11.75
CA VAL A 137 -15.46 -2.28 11.74
C VAL A 137 -16.22 -1.14 12.39
N VAL A 138 -17.02 -0.40 11.62
CA VAL A 138 -17.88 0.65 12.18
C VAL A 138 -19.05 0.05 12.95
N ASN A 139 -19.00 0.15 14.29
CA ASN A 139 -19.99 -0.44 15.17
C ASN A 139 -20.30 0.44 16.42
N PHE A 140 -20.92 -0.15 17.44
CA PHE A 140 -21.29 0.57 18.66
C PHE A 140 -20.10 1.16 19.42
N LYS A 141 -18.90 0.59 19.30
CA LYS A 141 -17.68 1.14 19.89
C LYS A 141 -17.34 2.51 19.30
N ASP A 142 -17.44 2.66 17.98
CA ASP A 142 -17.17 3.91 17.27
C ASP A 142 -18.22 4.96 17.57
N LEU A 143 -19.49 4.55 17.59
CA LEU A 143 -20.58 5.43 18.00
C LEU A 143 -20.35 5.98 19.41
N ARG A 144 -19.86 5.15 20.33
CA ARG A 144 -19.53 5.58 21.68
C ARG A 144 -18.41 6.61 21.69
N ILE A 145 -17.39 6.45 20.83
CA ILE A 145 -16.30 7.42 20.69
C ILE A 145 -16.82 8.72 20.10
N LEU A 146 -17.57 8.68 19.00
CA LEU A 146 -18.19 9.86 18.38
C LEU A 146 -19.00 10.66 19.39
N VAL A 147 -19.90 10.01 20.13
CA VAL A 147 -20.74 10.70 21.12
C VAL A 147 -19.91 11.25 22.27
N SER A 148 -18.85 10.54 22.70
CA SER A 148 -17.97 11.03 23.77
C SER A 148 -17.22 12.29 23.34
N PHE A 149 -16.71 12.33 22.10
CA PHE A 149 -15.99 13.47 21.56
C PHE A 149 -16.91 14.64 21.20
N TRP A 150 -18.14 14.36 20.74
CA TRP A 150 -19.19 15.37 20.58
C TRP A 150 -19.45 16.08 21.91
N LEU A 151 -19.68 15.31 22.99
CA LEU A 151 -19.95 15.89 24.31
C LEU A 151 -18.74 16.60 24.92
N ALA A 152 -17.52 16.22 24.53
CA ALA A 152 -16.28 16.86 24.95
C ALA A 152 -15.85 18.05 24.06
N ASN A 153 -16.51 18.25 22.92
CA ASN A 153 -16.14 19.23 21.89
C ASN A 153 -14.71 19.05 21.35
N GLU A 154 -14.31 17.78 21.15
CA GLU A 154 -12.99 17.37 20.63
C GLU A 154 -13.08 17.04 19.14
N LEU A 155 -12.46 17.86 18.28
CA LEU A 155 -12.63 17.81 16.81
C LEU A 155 -12.01 16.57 16.13
N SER A 156 -11.52 15.58 16.88
CA SER A 156 -10.95 14.35 16.32
C SER A 156 -11.98 13.46 15.61
N VAL A 157 -13.28 13.73 15.79
CA VAL A 157 -14.39 13.03 15.14
C VAL A 157 -15.21 13.92 14.21
N ASP A 158 -14.72 15.13 13.94
CA ASP A 158 -15.29 16.05 12.95
C ASP A 158 -14.85 15.61 11.56
N ILE A 159 -15.78 15.03 10.83
CA ILE A 159 -15.53 14.32 9.57
C ILE A 159 -16.46 14.80 8.45
N ALA A 160 -17.49 15.59 8.77
CA ALA A 160 -18.50 16.04 7.84
C ALA A 160 -18.60 17.58 7.86
N PRO A 161 -18.53 18.25 6.70
CA PRO A 161 -18.23 17.72 5.37
C PRO A 161 -16.80 17.14 5.28
N ASP A 162 -16.40 16.55 4.14
CA ASP A 162 -15.04 15.98 3.98
C ASP A 162 -13.96 16.95 4.49
N GLY A 163 -13.20 16.53 5.51
CA GLY A 163 -12.18 17.35 6.15
C GLY A 163 -12.62 18.16 7.38
N GLY A 164 -13.89 18.06 7.77
CA GLY A 164 -14.49 18.69 8.96
C GLY A 164 -14.86 20.17 8.76
N ASP A 165 -15.89 20.66 9.46
CA ASP A 165 -16.27 22.09 9.49
C ASP A 165 -15.95 22.79 10.82
N GLY A 166 -15.29 22.10 11.74
CA GLY A 166 -14.99 22.55 13.09
C GLY A 166 -16.16 22.37 14.06
N ILE A 167 -17.22 21.65 13.68
CA ILE A 167 -18.43 21.46 14.48
C ILE A 167 -18.90 20.01 14.42
N ILE A 168 -18.74 19.29 15.53
CA ILE A 168 -19.32 17.95 15.65
C ILE A 168 -20.84 18.07 15.79
N ASN A 169 -21.57 17.57 14.80
CA ASN A 169 -23.01 17.67 14.71
C ASN A 169 -23.66 16.45 14.02
N PHE A 170 -24.94 16.57 13.67
CA PHE A 170 -25.68 15.49 13.03
C PHE A 170 -25.18 15.12 11.62
N LEU A 171 -24.42 15.99 10.96
CA LEU A 171 -23.78 15.69 9.69
C LEU A 171 -22.66 14.65 9.87
N ASP A 172 -21.86 14.74 10.94
CA ASP A 172 -20.84 13.74 11.26
C ASP A 172 -21.48 12.39 11.56
N PHE A 173 -22.56 12.42 12.35
CA PHE A 173 -23.35 11.22 12.63
C PHE A 173 -23.93 10.61 11.35
N ALA A 174 -24.50 11.43 10.46
CA ALA A 174 -25.06 10.96 9.20
C ALA A 174 -23.98 10.30 8.33
N LYS A 175 -22.80 10.92 8.25
CA LYS A 175 -21.65 10.35 7.54
C LYS A 175 -21.20 9.02 8.14
N CYS A 176 -21.22 8.88 9.46
CA CYS A 176 -20.94 7.60 10.11
C CYS A 176 -21.97 6.52 9.87
N SER A 177 -23.23 6.89 9.66
CA SER A 177 -24.25 5.91 9.33
C SER A 177 -24.04 5.29 7.95
N GLU A 178 -23.31 5.95 7.04
CA GLU A 178 -23.00 5.42 5.70
C GLU A 178 -22.05 4.22 5.77
N SER A 179 -21.10 4.23 6.71
CA SER A 179 -20.12 3.16 6.91
C SER A 179 -20.60 2.02 7.83
N TRP A 180 -21.82 2.09 8.36
CA TRP A 180 -22.31 1.17 9.39
C TRP A 180 -22.44 -0.27 8.88
N ASN A 181 -21.80 -1.23 9.56
CA ASN A 181 -21.78 -2.65 9.19
C ASN A 181 -21.27 -2.94 7.75
N GLN A 182 -20.38 -2.12 7.21
CA GLN A 182 -19.63 -2.47 5.99
C GLN A 182 -18.44 -3.38 6.31
#